data_AF-A0A7M2AFJ0-F1
#
_entry.id   AF-A0A7M2AFJ0-F1
#
_cell.length_a   1.000
_cell.length_b   1.000
_cell.length_c   1.000
_cell.angle_alpha   90.00
_cell.angle_beta   90.00
_cell.angle_gamma   90.00
#
_symmetry.space_group_name_H-M   'P 1'
#
loop_
_entity.id
_entity.type
_entity.pdbx_description
1 polymer ?
#
loop_
_entity_poly.entity_id
_entity_poly.type
_entity_poly.pdbx_seq_one_letter_code
_entity_poly.pdbx_strand_id
1 'polypeptide(L)'
;MKKTLLACMMIMLMLASACGKVETTSSSNTSSEPKPEAKESTSPASTSEYCSQGREKLDSETEKFIYGTWKVKKHLGFANSYNDASEYPTGQKFIGDDLIIEKDLFSSKGLKNYSDYQYELKNPLYEITSTCDNADAFYRLYKIDMPDLNANDVVKVINISDPSTKLSIPVSISFFVVNNDRLILLSEATIFELEKRMTK
;
A
#
# COMPACT_ATOMS: atom_id res chain seq x y z
N MET A 1 -30.77 38.48 30.58
CA MET A 1 -29.96 38.90 31.75
C MET A 1 -29.99 37.80 32.81
N LYS A 2 -28.89 37.08 33.00
CA LYS A 2 -28.52 36.39 34.25
C LYS A 2 -26.99 36.26 34.24
N LYS A 3 -26.39 36.74 35.33
CA LYS A 3 -24.96 36.95 35.56
C LYS A 3 -24.32 35.68 36.14
N THR A 4 -22.99 35.73 36.30
CA THR A 4 -22.07 34.87 37.08
C THR A 4 -21.42 33.72 36.27
N LEU A 5 -20.11 33.43 36.35
CA LEU A 5 -19.01 33.98 37.14
C LEU A 5 -17.66 33.72 36.42
N LEU A 6 -16.71 34.60 36.69
CA LEU A 6 -15.32 34.68 36.24
C LEU A 6 -14.43 33.63 36.93
N ALA A 7 -13.42 33.07 36.24
CA ALA A 7 -12.14 32.65 36.85
C ALA A 7 -11.04 32.42 35.79
N CYS A 8 -10.14 33.40 35.68
CA CYS A 8 -8.82 33.26 35.07
C CYS A 8 -7.91 32.39 35.96
N MET A 9 -7.06 31.55 35.38
CA MET A 9 -5.72 31.29 35.94
C MET A 9 -4.76 30.85 34.83
N MET A 10 -3.86 31.78 34.48
CA MET A 10 -2.59 31.50 33.83
C MET A 10 -1.65 30.81 34.80
N ILE A 11 -0.98 29.74 34.39
CA ILE A 11 0.30 29.33 34.99
C ILE A 11 1.27 28.94 33.87
N MET A 12 2.21 29.85 33.59
CA MET A 12 3.51 29.54 33.00
C MET A 12 4.39 28.88 34.05
N LEU A 13 5.13 27.84 33.66
CA LEU A 13 6.38 27.49 34.34
C LEU A 13 7.38 26.91 33.34
N MET A 14 8.35 27.75 33.01
CA MET A 14 9.64 27.36 32.46
C MET A 14 10.50 26.78 33.58
N LEU A 15 11.18 25.66 33.34
CA LEU A 15 12.42 25.31 34.02
C LEU A 15 13.36 24.62 33.03
N ALA A 16 14.34 25.39 32.56
CA ALA A 16 15.60 24.86 32.05
C ALA A 16 16.57 24.73 33.23
N SER A 17 17.27 23.60 33.34
CA SER A 17 18.68 23.50 33.77
C SER A 17 19.06 22.04 34.06
N ALA A 18 20.12 21.56 33.42
CA ALA A 18 21.35 21.17 34.13
C ALA A 18 22.33 20.51 33.14
N CYS A 19 23.44 21.21 32.90
CA CYS A 19 24.67 20.64 32.34
C CYS A 19 25.20 19.53 33.26
N GLY A 20 25.43 18.35 32.70
CA GLY A 20 26.30 17.32 33.28
C GLY A 20 27.53 17.13 32.39
N LYS A 21 28.65 17.73 32.81
CA LYS A 21 29.99 17.47 32.27
C LYS A 21 30.36 16.02 32.61
N VAL A 22 30.81 15.23 31.63
CA VAL A 22 31.58 14.00 31.88
C VAL A 22 32.95 14.16 31.26
N GLU A 23 33.96 13.96 32.09
CA GLU A 23 35.37 14.17 31.83
C GLU A 23 35.95 13.13 30.88
N THR A 24 36.82 13.62 30.01
CA THR A 24 37.76 12.85 29.19
C THR A 24 38.65 11.99 30.06
N THR A 25 38.69 10.68 29.81
CA THR A 25 39.80 9.83 30.27
C THR A 25 40.47 9.15 29.08
N SER A 26 41.79 9.23 29.14
CA SER A 26 42.80 8.94 28.14
C SER A 26 42.88 7.47 27.71
N SER A 27 43.07 7.30 26.41
CA SER A 27 43.47 6.08 25.73
C SER A 27 44.78 5.51 26.26
N SER A 28 44.83 4.19 26.48
CA SER A 28 46.07 3.42 26.45
C SER A 28 45.87 2.20 25.53
N ASN A 29 46.71 2.12 24.50
CA ASN A 29 46.74 1.01 23.56
C ASN A 29 47.39 -0.21 24.24
N THR A 30 46.73 -1.37 24.16
CA THR A 30 47.41 -2.67 24.22
C THR A 30 46.89 -3.52 23.07
N SER A 31 47.83 -3.89 22.18
CA SER A 31 47.61 -4.70 21.00
C SER A 31 47.26 -6.13 21.39
N SER A 32 46.19 -6.66 20.81
CA SER A 32 45.86 -8.08 20.80
C SER A 32 45.17 -8.37 19.47
N GLU A 33 45.84 -9.13 18.60
CA GLU A 33 45.29 -9.59 17.32
C GLU A 33 44.03 -10.46 17.53
N PRO A 34 42.88 -10.13 16.91
CA PRO A 34 41.74 -11.03 16.86
C PRO A 34 41.81 -11.94 15.63
N LYS A 35 41.72 -13.24 15.91
CA LYS A 35 41.48 -14.35 14.97
C LYS A 35 40.24 -14.05 14.09
N PRO A 36 40.21 -14.42 12.79
CA PRO A 36 39.08 -14.08 11.93
C PRO A 36 37.84 -14.87 12.36
N GLU A 37 36.85 -14.16 12.92
CA GLU A 37 35.48 -14.66 13.04
C GLU A 37 34.85 -14.78 11.66
N ALA A 38 34.17 -15.90 11.45
CA ALA A 38 33.40 -16.15 10.25
C ALA A 38 32.36 -15.02 10.08
N LYS A 39 32.38 -14.37 8.91
CA LYS A 39 31.33 -13.43 8.51
C LYS A 39 30.02 -14.18 8.39
N GLU A 40 29.23 -14.17 9.45
CA GLU A 40 27.80 -14.40 9.35
C GLU A 40 27.25 -13.26 8.49
N SER A 41 26.95 -13.60 7.24
CA SER A 41 26.30 -12.71 6.28
C SER A 41 24.84 -12.57 6.67
N THR A 42 24.54 -11.85 7.74
CA THR A 42 23.21 -11.28 7.96
C THR A 42 23.08 -10.12 6.97
N SER A 43 22.48 -10.41 5.81
CA SER A 43 21.93 -9.37 4.96
C SER A 43 21.00 -8.53 5.83
N PRO A 44 21.18 -7.21 5.95
CA PRO A 44 20.19 -6.40 6.63
C PRO A 44 18.91 -6.52 5.78
N ALA A 45 17.84 -7.05 6.37
CA ALA A 45 16.50 -6.87 5.84
C ALA A 45 16.28 -5.36 5.79
N SER A 46 16.47 -4.75 4.62
CA SER A 46 16.26 -3.33 4.43
C SER A 46 14.76 -3.10 4.42
N THR A 47 14.12 -3.05 5.58
CA THR A 47 12.77 -2.53 5.71
C THR A 47 12.87 -1.02 5.55
N SER A 48 12.77 -0.55 4.31
CA SER A 48 12.69 0.88 4.02
C SER A 48 11.48 1.47 4.74
N GLU A 49 11.65 2.63 5.39
CA GLU A 49 10.55 3.36 6.03
C GLU A 49 9.52 3.86 5.00
N TYR A 50 9.91 3.97 3.72
CA TYR A 50 9.10 4.50 2.63
C TYR A 50 9.03 3.53 1.46
N CYS A 51 7.90 3.54 0.76
CA CYS A 51 7.78 2.82 -0.50
C CYS A 51 8.76 3.37 -1.55
N SER A 52 9.37 2.50 -2.33
CA SER A 52 10.00 2.87 -3.59
C SER A 52 8.92 3.34 -4.56
N GLN A 53 9.16 4.47 -5.24
CA GLN A 53 8.22 5.05 -6.20
C GLN A 53 8.91 5.21 -7.55
N GLY A 54 8.16 5.00 -8.63
CA GLY A 54 8.67 5.03 -10.00
C GLY A 54 7.82 4.15 -10.89
N ARG A 55 7.80 4.40 -12.20
CA ARG A 55 7.10 3.55 -13.15
C ARG A 55 8.06 2.50 -13.68
N GLU A 56 7.85 1.27 -13.25
CA GLU A 56 8.64 0.13 -13.68
C GLU A 56 7.74 -0.87 -14.41
N LYS A 57 8.30 -1.62 -15.35
CA LYS A 57 7.57 -2.75 -15.94
C LYS A 57 7.33 -3.79 -14.85
N LEU A 58 6.27 -4.59 -15.00
CA LEU A 58 6.07 -5.74 -14.12
C LEU A 58 7.32 -6.63 -14.12
N ASP A 59 7.78 -7.02 -12.94
CA ASP A 59 8.74 -8.10 -12.81
C ASP A 59 8.08 -9.44 -13.18
N SER A 60 8.91 -10.44 -13.48
CA SER A 60 8.43 -11.72 -14.00
C SER A 60 7.56 -12.52 -13.04
N GLU A 61 7.70 -12.31 -11.72
CA GLU A 61 6.90 -13.01 -10.72
C GLU A 61 5.51 -12.38 -10.61
N THR A 62 5.47 -11.04 -10.54
CA THR A 62 4.22 -10.27 -10.56
C THR A 62 3.45 -10.51 -11.84
N GLU A 63 4.12 -10.55 -13.00
CA GLU A 63 3.49 -10.82 -14.30
C GLU A 63 2.76 -12.18 -14.30
N LYS A 64 3.45 -13.25 -13.89
CA LYS A 64 2.87 -14.60 -13.81
C LYS A 64 1.70 -14.66 -12.82
N PHE A 65 1.83 -13.94 -11.71
CA PHE A 65 0.79 -13.89 -10.70
C PHE A 65 -0.47 -13.21 -11.21
N ILE A 66 -0.38 -11.99 -11.74
CA ILE A 66 -1.57 -11.18 -12.05
C ILE A 66 -2.30 -11.64 -13.31
N TYR A 67 -1.64 -12.28 -14.27
CA TYR A 67 -2.31 -12.62 -15.52
C TYR A 67 -3.33 -13.76 -15.37
N GLY A 68 -4.59 -13.49 -15.68
CA GLY A 68 -5.70 -14.43 -15.75
C GLY A 68 -7.06 -13.74 -15.60
N THR A 69 -8.10 -14.58 -15.52
CA THR A 69 -9.44 -14.14 -15.12
C THR A 69 -9.57 -14.18 -13.60
N TRP A 70 -10.01 -13.08 -13.03
CA TRP A 70 -10.20 -12.89 -11.60
C TRP A 70 -11.67 -12.70 -11.28
N LYS A 71 -12.11 -13.23 -10.15
CA LYS A 71 -13.46 -13.04 -9.64
C LYS A 71 -13.40 -12.24 -8.35
N VAL A 72 -14.27 -11.26 -8.18
CA VAL A 72 -14.39 -10.55 -6.90
C VAL A 72 -14.97 -11.49 -5.85
N LYS A 73 -14.15 -11.88 -4.87
CA LYS A 73 -14.46 -12.95 -3.92
C LYS A 73 -15.13 -12.43 -2.66
N LYS A 74 -14.52 -11.45 -1.99
CA LYS A 74 -15.00 -10.91 -0.71
C LYS A 74 -14.73 -9.43 -0.58
N HIS A 75 -15.62 -8.75 0.13
CA HIS A 75 -15.42 -7.39 0.62
C HIS A 75 -14.54 -7.44 1.87
N LEU A 76 -13.48 -6.65 1.90
CA LEU A 76 -12.54 -6.58 3.03
C LEU A 76 -12.85 -5.40 3.97
N GLY A 77 -13.29 -4.27 3.43
CA GLY A 77 -13.56 -3.07 4.22
C GLY A 77 -13.42 -1.80 3.39
N PHE A 78 -13.16 -0.68 4.06
CA PHE A 78 -13.09 0.65 3.46
C PHE A 78 -11.76 1.33 3.79
N ALA A 79 -11.23 2.12 2.86
CA ALA A 79 -10.08 2.99 3.03
C ALA A 79 -10.44 4.23 3.88
N ASN A 80 -9.50 4.64 4.74
CA ASN A 80 -9.71 5.74 5.71
C ASN A 80 -9.96 7.12 5.06
N SER A 81 -9.55 7.31 3.81
CA SER A 81 -9.64 8.61 3.11
C SER A 81 -11.06 9.07 2.82
N TYR A 82 -12.07 8.23 3.03
CA TYR A 82 -13.46 8.50 2.65
C TYR A 82 -14.44 8.13 3.79
N ASN A 83 -14.22 8.70 4.97
CA ASN A 83 -15.02 8.41 6.16
C ASN A 83 -16.35 9.20 6.24
N ASP A 84 -16.72 9.94 5.18
CA ASP A 84 -18.10 10.45 5.03
C ASP A 84 -18.96 9.37 4.37
N ALA A 85 -19.26 8.34 5.16
CA ALA A 85 -20.06 7.18 4.76
C ALA A 85 -21.52 7.54 4.38
N SER A 86 -21.91 8.82 4.47
CA SER A 86 -23.26 9.28 4.14
C SER A 86 -23.51 9.41 2.63
N GLU A 87 -22.45 9.50 1.80
CA GLU A 87 -22.58 9.70 0.35
C GLU A 87 -22.28 8.45 -0.50
N TYR A 88 -21.75 7.36 0.07
CA TYR A 88 -21.53 6.13 -0.68
C TYR A 88 -22.75 5.21 -0.56
N PRO A 89 -23.58 5.08 -1.61
CA PRO A 89 -24.80 4.32 -1.52
C PRO A 89 -24.45 2.83 -1.38
N THR A 90 -24.57 2.27 -0.19
CA THR A 90 -24.68 0.82 0.08
C THR A 90 -23.50 -0.09 -0.32
N GLY A 91 -22.34 0.46 -0.67
CA GLY A 91 -21.15 -0.29 -1.11
C GLY A 91 -21.27 -0.86 -2.53
N GLN A 92 -20.15 -0.96 -3.25
CA GLN A 92 -20.17 -1.55 -4.59
C GLN A 92 -20.52 -3.04 -4.53
N LYS A 93 -21.48 -3.46 -5.36
CA LYS A 93 -21.96 -4.85 -5.48
C LYS A 93 -21.20 -5.58 -6.57
N PHE A 94 -19.89 -5.72 -6.39
CA PHE A 94 -19.04 -6.45 -7.33
C PHE A 94 -18.90 -7.93 -7.02
N ILE A 95 -19.30 -8.39 -5.83
CA ILE A 95 -19.07 -9.78 -5.42
C ILE A 95 -19.65 -10.73 -6.47
N GLY A 96 -18.78 -11.58 -7.02
CA GLY A 96 -19.15 -12.51 -8.09
C GLY A 96 -18.77 -12.07 -9.50
N ASP A 97 -18.50 -10.77 -9.71
CA ASP A 97 -18.14 -10.22 -11.00
C ASP A 97 -16.71 -10.59 -11.40
N ASP A 98 -16.48 -10.66 -12.70
CA ASP A 98 -15.20 -11.07 -13.28
C ASP A 98 -14.41 -9.85 -13.79
N LEU A 99 -13.09 -9.95 -13.71
CA LEU A 99 -12.10 -9.05 -14.28
C LEU A 99 -11.13 -9.87 -15.11
N ILE A 100 -10.70 -9.35 -16.25
CA ILE A 100 -9.68 -9.98 -17.10
C ILE A 100 -8.44 -9.11 -17.05
N ILE A 101 -7.32 -9.71 -16.65
CA ILE A 101 -6.01 -9.09 -16.64
C ILE A 101 -5.10 -10.04 -17.43
N GLU A 102 -4.86 -9.77 -18.69
CA GLU A 102 -4.03 -10.59 -19.57
C GLU A 102 -3.01 -9.70 -20.27
N LYS A 103 -1.95 -10.30 -20.80
CA LYS A 103 -0.85 -9.57 -21.43
C LYS A 103 -1.32 -8.59 -22.52
N ASP A 104 -2.32 -8.99 -23.29
CA ASP A 104 -2.87 -8.26 -24.44
C ASP A 104 -4.29 -7.75 -24.21
N LEU A 105 -4.87 -7.96 -23.02
CA LEU A 105 -6.23 -7.55 -22.70
C LEU A 105 -6.40 -7.19 -21.22
N PHE A 106 -6.89 -5.99 -20.95
CA PHE A 106 -7.53 -5.68 -19.68
C PHE A 106 -9.02 -5.51 -19.92
N SER A 107 -9.87 -6.11 -19.06
CA SER A 107 -11.30 -5.85 -19.08
C SER A 107 -11.88 -5.85 -17.68
N SER A 108 -12.55 -4.76 -17.33
CA SER A 108 -13.39 -4.63 -16.13
C SER A 108 -14.89 -4.55 -16.47
N LYS A 109 -15.26 -4.87 -17.72
CA LYS A 109 -16.67 -4.93 -18.16
C LYS A 109 -17.52 -5.94 -17.37
N GLY A 110 -16.90 -6.88 -16.66
CA GLY A 110 -17.61 -7.79 -15.77
C GLY A 110 -18.22 -7.11 -14.55
N LEU A 111 -17.83 -5.89 -14.20
CA LEU A 111 -18.47 -5.05 -13.18
C LEU A 111 -19.81 -4.47 -13.69
N LYS A 112 -20.78 -5.35 -13.96
CA LYS A 112 -21.93 -5.10 -14.85
C LYS A 112 -22.83 -3.94 -14.43
N ASN A 113 -22.93 -3.67 -13.14
CA ASN A 113 -23.87 -2.69 -12.60
C ASN A 113 -23.29 -1.27 -12.51
N TYR A 114 -22.04 -1.06 -12.94
CA TYR A 114 -21.31 0.18 -12.74
C TYR A 114 -20.60 0.62 -14.03
N SER A 115 -21.29 1.41 -14.87
CA SER A 115 -20.77 1.88 -16.16
C SER A 115 -19.42 2.56 -16.05
N ASP A 116 -19.22 3.32 -14.98
CA ASP A 116 -18.02 4.12 -14.73
C ASP A 116 -16.80 3.27 -14.39
N TYR A 117 -16.97 1.95 -14.21
CA TYR A 117 -15.86 1.03 -13.99
C TYR A 117 -15.72 0.01 -15.12
N GLN A 118 -16.49 0.12 -16.21
CA GLN A 118 -16.43 -0.82 -17.34
C GLN A 118 -15.44 -0.36 -18.39
N TYR A 119 -14.20 -0.83 -18.26
CA TYR A 119 -13.12 -0.56 -19.20
C TYR A 119 -12.74 -1.81 -19.98
N GLU A 120 -12.24 -1.60 -21.18
CA GLU A 120 -11.58 -2.63 -21.96
C GLU A 120 -10.43 -1.99 -22.74
N LEU A 121 -9.22 -2.50 -22.54
CA LEU A 121 -8.01 -2.03 -23.19
C LEU A 121 -7.35 -3.19 -23.92
N LYS A 122 -6.97 -2.97 -25.17
CA LYS A 122 -6.16 -3.91 -25.97
C LYS A 122 -4.70 -3.53 -25.85
N ASN A 123 -3.84 -4.52 -25.62
CA ASN A 123 -2.41 -4.35 -25.35
C ASN A 123 -2.13 -3.31 -24.23
N PRO A 124 -2.77 -3.45 -23.05
CA PRO A 124 -2.59 -2.51 -21.95
C PRO A 124 -1.11 -2.45 -21.52
N LEU A 125 -0.69 -1.28 -21.05
CA LEU A 125 0.60 -1.12 -20.39
C LEU A 125 0.41 -1.31 -18.88
N TYR A 126 1.01 -2.38 -18.35
CA TYR A 126 1.08 -2.68 -16.92
C TYR A 126 2.39 -2.19 -16.32
N GLU A 127 2.30 -1.43 -15.24
CA GLU A 127 3.45 -0.87 -14.54
C GLU A 127 3.29 -1.04 -13.03
N ILE A 128 4.40 -1.30 -12.33
CA ILE A 128 4.48 -1.09 -10.89
C ILE A 128 4.79 0.39 -10.69
N THR A 129 3.95 1.11 -9.96
CA THR A 129 4.16 2.53 -9.65
C THR A 129 4.78 2.76 -8.28
N SER A 130 4.61 1.80 -7.39
CA SER A 130 5.20 1.81 -6.06
C SER A 130 5.34 0.39 -5.51
N THR A 131 6.40 0.19 -4.73
CA THR A 131 6.65 -1.03 -3.96
C THR A 131 6.88 -0.66 -2.50
N CYS A 132 6.09 -1.21 -1.60
CA CYS A 132 6.18 -0.98 -0.16
C CYS A 132 6.58 -2.29 0.51
N ASP A 133 7.75 -2.34 1.14
CA ASP A 133 8.29 -3.60 1.71
C ASP A 133 7.74 -3.95 3.11
N ASN A 134 6.75 -3.19 3.59
CA ASN A 134 6.08 -3.40 4.86
C ASN A 134 4.74 -2.63 4.90
N ALA A 135 3.87 -3.03 5.83
CA ALA A 135 2.54 -2.45 6.01
C ALA A 135 2.60 -0.95 6.41
N ASP A 136 3.56 -0.56 7.23
CA ASP A 136 3.69 0.83 7.71
C ASP A 136 4.05 1.80 6.57
N ALA A 137 4.97 1.40 5.68
CA ALA A 137 5.33 2.17 4.50
C ALA A 137 4.13 2.31 3.56
N PHE A 138 3.37 1.23 3.34
CA PHE A 138 2.15 1.25 2.55
C PHE A 138 1.11 2.21 3.13
N TYR A 139 0.78 2.07 4.42
CA TYR A 139 -0.16 2.95 5.10
C TYR A 139 0.29 4.41 5.05
N ARG A 140 1.59 4.67 5.22
CA ARG A 140 2.13 6.02 5.21
C ARG A 140 1.92 6.73 3.87
N LEU A 141 2.12 6.04 2.75
CA LEU A 141 1.94 6.61 1.41
C LEU A 141 0.47 6.69 1.02
N TYR A 142 -0.27 5.58 1.14
CA TYR A 142 -1.63 5.48 0.61
C TYR A 142 -2.73 5.89 1.60
N LYS A 143 -2.42 5.95 2.90
CA LYS A 143 -3.39 6.19 3.98
C LYS A 143 -4.55 5.18 3.98
N ILE A 144 -4.28 3.97 3.50
CA ILE A 144 -5.23 2.85 3.48
C ILE A 144 -4.81 1.86 4.56
N ASP A 145 -5.70 1.62 5.52
CA ASP A 145 -5.56 0.50 6.45
C ASP A 145 -6.12 -0.75 5.76
N MET A 146 -5.22 -1.58 5.21
CA MET A 146 -5.61 -2.75 4.42
C MET A 146 -5.87 -3.94 5.35
N PRO A 147 -7.09 -4.51 5.34
CA PRO A 147 -7.40 -5.66 6.18
C PRO A 147 -6.50 -6.86 5.89
N ASP A 148 -6.10 -7.54 6.95
CA ASP A 148 -5.24 -8.73 6.92
C ASP A 148 -3.86 -8.51 6.26
N LEU A 149 -3.29 -7.30 6.33
CA LEU A 149 -1.92 -7.03 5.91
C LEU A 149 -0.95 -7.20 7.08
N ASN A 150 0.04 -8.08 6.94
CA ASN A 150 1.05 -8.32 7.97
C ASN A 150 2.18 -7.29 7.89
N ALA A 151 2.89 -7.09 9.01
CA ALA A 151 3.95 -6.08 9.12
C ALA A 151 5.00 -6.16 7.99
N ASN A 152 5.39 -7.37 7.57
CA ASN A 152 6.44 -7.59 6.56
C ASN A 152 5.89 -7.91 5.15
N ASP A 153 4.58 -7.75 4.94
CA ASP A 153 4.01 -7.98 3.61
C ASP A 153 4.50 -6.92 2.63
N VAL A 154 4.92 -7.36 1.45
CA VAL A 154 5.33 -6.51 0.34
C VAL A 154 4.11 -6.20 -0.52
N VAL A 155 3.82 -4.91 -0.71
CA VAL A 155 2.70 -4.43 -1.52
C VAL A 155 3.23 -3.74 -2.77
N LYS A 156 2.85 -4.22 -3.95
CA LYS A 156 3.12 -3.60 -5.25
C LYS A 156 1.85 -2.98 -5.79
N VAL A 157 1.92 -1.73 -6.22
CA VAL A 157 0.78 -1.01 -6.79
C VAL A 157 0.84 -1.07 -8.30
N ILE A 158 -0.22 -1.64 -8.89
CA ILE A 158 -0.28 -1.89 -10.33
C ILE A 158 -1.08 -0.78 -11.01
N ASN A 159 -0.42 -0.07 -11.91
CA ASN A 159 -1.05 0.87 -12.83
C ASN A 159 -1.33 0.17 -14.16
N ILE A 160 -2.50 0.43 -14.71
CA ILE A 160 -2.94 -0.09 -16.01
C ILE A 160 -3.28 1.12 -16.87
N SER A 161 -2.66 1.23 -18.05
CA SER A 161 -2.87 2.37 -18.93
C SER A 161 -3.05 1.97 -20.39
N ASP A 162 -3.74 2.83 -21.14
CA ASP A 162 -3.85 2.69 -22.59
C ASP A 162 -2.46 2.95 -23.21
N PRO A 163 -1.92 2.03 -24.04
CA PRO A 163 -0.58 2.17 -24.59
C PRO A 163 -0.45 3.38 -25.53
N SER A 164 -1.54 3.84 -26.16
CA SER A 164 -1.56 4.91 -27.16
C SER A 164 -1.61 6.30 -26.52
N THR A 165 -2.43 6.47 -25.48
CA THR A 165 -2.60 7.76 -24.80
C THR A 165 -1.77 7.87 -23.52
N LYS A 166 -1.28 6.74 -22.99
CA LYS A 166 -0.63 6.62 -21.67
C LYS A 166 -1.50 7.07 -20.50
N LEU A 167 -2.80 7.24 -20.73
CA LEU A 167 -3.77 7.54 -19.69
C LEU A 167 -4.07 6.26 -18.93
N SER A 168 -3.94 6.32 -17.61
CA SER A 168 -4.34 5.24 -16.73
C SER A 168 -5.85 5.02 -16.81
N ILE A 169 -6.27 3.78 -16.55
CA ILE A 169 -7.67 3.54 -16.16
C ILE A 169 -8.00 4.48 -14.99
N PRO A 170 -9.25 4.96 -14.90
CA PRO A 170 -9.60 5.95 -13.89
C PRO A 170 -9.25 5.51 -12.48
N VAL A 171 -8.84 6.51 -11.68
CA VAL A 171 -8.39 6.36 -10.29
C VAL A 171 -9.41 5.66 -9.39
N SER A 172 -10.67 5.58 -9.83
CA SER A 172 -11.75 4.91 -9.14
C SER A 172 -11.62 3.38 -9.10
N ILE A 173 -10.70 2.77 -9.85
CA ILE A 173 -10.26 1.37 -9.64
C ILE A 173 -8.73 1.28 -9.61
N SER A 174 -8.20 0.61 -8.60
CA SER A 174 -6.76 0.40 -8.40
C SER A 174 -6.48 -1.02 -7.95
N PHE A 175 -5.29 -1.52 -8.28
CA PHE A 175 -4.89 -2.89 -7.99
C PHE A 175 -3.64 -2.93 -7.12
N PHE A 176 -3.70 -3.72 -6.05
CA PHE A 176 -2.56 -3.99 -5.19
C PHE A 176 -2.24 -5.48 -5.20
N VAL A 177 -0.98 -5.82 -5.41
CA VAL A 177 -0.47 -7.17 -5.29
C VAL A 177 0.27 -7.26 -3.96
N VAL A 178 -0.20 -8.14 -3.08
CA VAL A 178 0.48 -8.43 -1.82
C VAL A 178 1.26 -9.72 -2.03
N ASN A 179 2.58 -9.71 -1.77
CA ASN A 179 3.50 -10.86 -1.83
C ASN A 179 3.45 -11.76 -3.09
N ASN A 180 2.81 -11.31 -4.18
CA ASN A 180 2.41 -12.17 -5.30
C ASN A 180 1.53 -13.38 -4.88
N ASP A 181 0.73 -13.24 -3.82
CA ASP A 181 -0.21 -14.26 -3.34
C ASP A 181 -1.67 -13.80 -3.32
N ARG A 182 -1.89 -12.49 -3.13
CA ARG A 182 -3.21 -11.87 -3.06
C ARG A 182 -3.29 -10.70 -4.03
N LEU A 183 -4.43 -10.61 -4.72
CA LEU A 183 -4.75 -9.48 -5.56
C LEU A 183 -5.92 -8.73 -4.94
N ILE A 184 -5.70 -7.45 -4.66
CA ILE A 184 -6.67 -6.57 -4.03
C ILE A 184 -7.16 -5.57 -5.08
N LEU A 185 -8.47 -5.43 -5.19
CA LEU A 185 -9.14 -4.37 -5.92
C LEU A 185 -9.57 -3.30 -4.93
N LEU A 186 -9.05 -2.10 -5.10
CA LEU A 186 -9.64 -0.91 -4.50
C LEU A 186 -10.57 -0.29 -5.53
N SER A 187 -11.82 -0.05 -5.15
CA SER A 187 -12.74 0.76 -5.93
C SER A 187 -13.23 1.92 -5.10
N GLU A 188 -12.76 3.11 -5.46
CA GLU A 188 -12.90 4.32 -4.65
C GLU A 188 -12.40 4.06 -3.22
N ALA A 189 -13.32 3.98 -2.25
CA ALA A 189 -13.01 3.68 -0.87
C ALA A 189 -13.09 2.18 -0.54
N THR A 190 -13.71 1.35 -1.37
CA THR A 190 -14.06 -0.03 -1.00
C THR A 190 -12.98 -1.01 -1.43
N ILE A 191 -12.60 -1.90 -0.52
CA ILE A 191 -11.51 -2.85 -0.69
C ILE A 191 -12.09 -4.24 -0.90
N PHE A 192 -11.68 -4.91 -1.96
CA PHE A 192 -12.09 -6.28 -2.29
C PHE A 192 -10.89 -7.18 -2.51
N GLU A 193 -11.02 -8.45 -2.10
CA GLU A 193 -10.08 -9.50 -2.48
C GLU A 193 -10.58 -10.21 -3.73
N LEU A 194 -9.66 -10.42 -4.68
CA LEU A 194 -9.90 -11.17 -5.91
C LEU A 194 -9.39 -12.60 -5.78
N GLU A 195 -10.09 -13.52 -6.44
CA GLU A 195 -9.67 -14.92 -6.56
C GLU A 195 -9.47 -15.28 -8.03
N LYS A 196 -8.32 -15.89 -8.33
CA LYS A 196 -8.00 -16.31 -9.67
C LYS A 196 -8.89 -17.49 -10.06
N ARG A 197 -9.59 -17.39 -11.19
CA ARG A 197 -10.37 -18.52 -11.71
C ARG A 197 -9.39 -19.54 -12.26
N MET A 198 -9.47 -20.75 -11.72
CA MET A 198 -8.82 -21.90 -12.33
C MET A 198 -9.57 -22.19 -13.64
N THR A 199 -8.90 -22.00 -14.77
CA THR A 199 -9.38 -22.54 -16.04
C THR A 199 -9.37 -24.07 -15.91
N LYS A 200 -10.56 -24.67 -16.04
CA LYS A 200 -10.69 -26.14 -16.13
C LYS A 200 -10.29 -26.62 -17.52
#